data_AF-A0AAQ3RVD9-F1
#
_entry.id   AF-A0AAQ3RVD9-F1
#
_cell.length_a   1.000
_cell.length_b   1.000
_cell.length_c   1.000
_cell.angle_alpha   90.00
_cell.angle_beta   90.00
_cell.angle_gamma   90.00
#
_symmetry.space_group_name_H-M   'P 1'
#
loop_
_entity.id
_entity.type
_entity.pdbx_description
1 polymer ?
#
loop_
_entity_poly.entity_id
_entity_poly.type
_entity_poly.pdbx_seq_one_letter_code
_entity_poly.pdbx_strand_id
1 'polypeptide(L)'
;MAGDVKKLLANKTGLLPEEQQLFFRGEEKYNEETLYVEGVLDKSNILLLDNTASEESKIEEIRKHNDMLKAFEAVAEVRAEVDELAERVFVLKVAADGGTRVSDKEFSTCTELLMRQLLKLDGIQAEGEAKLQRKAEVHRVQNFVDSLDALKERNSKPVPTTVKTVSVGTQWEHFDSGMGSLNAPTSSANFTQDWERHD
;
A
#
# COMPACT_ATOMS: atom_id res chain seq x y z
N MET A 1 -51.92 27.90 10.02
CA MET A 1 -50.65 27.48 10.66
C MET A 1 -49.48 27.90 9.78
N ALA A 2 -48.25 27.93 10.30
CA ALA A 2 -47.06 28.24 9.50
C ALA A 2 -46.90 27.25 8.33
N GLY A 3 -47.29 25.98 8.52
CA GLY A 3 -47.33 24.98 7.45
C GLY A 3 -48.25 25.35 6.27
N ASP A 4 -49.36 26.06 6.51
CA ASP A 4 -50.26 26.51 5.43
C ASP A 4 -49.62 27.65 4.61
N VAL A 5 -48.86 28.51 5.28
CA VAL A 5 -48.09 29.58 4.63
C VAL A 5 -46.99 28.98 3.77
N LYS A 6 -46.27 27.95 4.24
CA LYS A 6 -45.27 27.27 3.43
C LYS A 6 -45.85 26.61 2.18
N LYS A 7 -47.03 25.97 2.29
CA LYS A 7 -47.76 25.42 1.12
C LYS A 7 -48.16 26.51 0.12
N LEU A 8 -48.61 27.66 0.59
CA LEU A 8 -48.99 28.78 -0.28
C LEU A 8 -47.78 29.44 -0.93
N LEU A 9 -46.67 29.55 -0.20
CA LEU A 9 -45.39 30.04 -0.72
C LEU A 9 -44.78 29.06 -1.71
N ALA A 10 -44.97 27.74 -1.55
CA ALA A 10 -44.49 26.75 -2.51
C ALA A 10 -45.06 27.00 -3.91
N ASN A 11 -46.36 27.32 -4.00
CA ASN A 11 -46.99 27.66 -5.29
C ASN A 11 -46.47 28.97 -5.92
N LYS A 12 -45.91 29.88 -5.12
CA LYS A 12 -45.40 31.18 -5.60
C LYS A 12 -43.90 31.20 -5.86
N THR A 13 -43.13 30.47 -5.07
CA THR A 13 -41.66 30.45 -5.08
C THR A 13 -41.11 29.23 -5.80
N GLY A 14 -41.89 28.15 -5.94
CA GLY A 14 -41.47 26.87 -6.48
C GLY A 14 -40.72 25.98 -5.48
N LEU A 15 -40.41 26.47 -4.28
CA LEU A 15 -39.69 25.72 -3.23
C LEU A 15 -40.62 24.74 -2.50
N LEU A 16 -40.15 23.54 -2.17
CA LEU A 16 -40.92 22.59 -1.38
C LEU A 16 -41.11 23.11 0.06
N PRO A 17 -42.20 22.78 0.76
CA PRO A 17 -42.42 23.20 2.16
C PRO A 17 -41.29 22.79 3.13
N GLU A 18 -40.54 21.75 2.79
CA GLU A 18 -39.39 21.22 3.55
C GLU A 18 -38.11 22.06 3.34
N GLU A 19 -38.01 22.75 2.21
CA GLU A 19 -36.88 23.60 1.82
C GLU A 19 -37.06 25.06 2.28
N GLN A 20 -38.21 25.38 2.89
CA GLN A 20 -38.56 26.73 3.30
C GLN A 20 -38.35 26.91 4.81
N GLN A 21 -37.43 27.79 5.20
CA GLN A 21 -37.31 28.29 6.57
C GLN A 21 -37.96 29.67 6.70
N LEU A 22 -38.95 29.79 7.59
CA LEU A 22 -39.65 31.03 7.84
C LEU A 22 -39.13 31.66 9.12
N PHE A 23 -38.85 32.96 9.08
CA PHE A 23 -38.43 33.74 10.24
C PHE A 23 -39.39 34.92 10.49
N PHE A 24 -39.80 35.08 11.74
CA PHE A 24 -40.56 36.24 12.20
C PHE A 24 -39.87 36.85 13.42
N ARG A 25 -39.55 38.16 13.36
CA ARG A 25 -38.79 38.88 14.40
C ARG A 25 -37.45 38.24 14.80
N GLY A 26 -36.83 37.49 13.90
CA GLY A 26 -35.56 36.78 14.16
C GLY A 26 -35.71 35.36 14.68
N GLU A 27 -36.94 34.91 14.95
CA GLU A 27 -37.23 33.55 15.42
C GLU A 27 -37.70 32.66 14.26
N GLU A 28 -37.17 31.44 14.16
CA GLU A 28 -37.58 30.44 13.17
C GLU A 28 -38.98 29.89 13.50
N LYS A 29 -39.78 29.61 12.47
CA LYS A 29 -41.16 29.11 12.58
C LYS A 29 -41.35 27.74 11.95
N TYR A 30 -41.75 26.80 12.81
CA TYR A 30 -42.00 25.40 12.45
C TYR A 30 -43.44 25.16 11.98
N ASN A 31 -43.65 24.07 11.24
CA ASN A 31 -44.93 23.79 10.56
C ASN A 31 -46.13 23.69 11.52
N GLU A 32 -45.89 23.23 12.74
CA GLU A 32 -46.89 23.03 13.80
C GLU A 32 -47.30 24.34 14.49
N GLU A 33 -46.57 25.43 14.27
CA GLU A 33 -46.83 26.71 14.95
C GLU A 33 -47.96 27.51 14.30
N THR A 34 -48.79 28.12 15.14
CA THR A 34 -49.82 29.07 14.70
C THR A 34 -49.27 30.49 14.72
N LEU A 35 -49.02 31.05 13.53
CA LEU A 35 -48.48 32.40 13.35
C LEU A 35 -49.23 33.51 14.11
N TYR A 36 -50.54 33.36 14.32
CA TYR A 36 -51.34 34.31 15.11
C TYR A 36 -50.91 34.37 16.58
N VAL A 37 -50.59 33.23 17.18
CA VAL A 37 -50.11 33.13 18.57
C VAL A 37 -48.72 33.77 18.70
N GLU A 38 -47.92 33.68 17.63
CA GLU A 38 -46.61 34.32 17.50
C GLU A 38 -46.69 35.83 17.20
N GLY A 39 -47.90 36.42 17.20
CA GLY A 39 -48.09 37.86 17.00
C GLY A 39 -47.97 38.31 15.54
N VAL A 40 -48.07 37.39 14.58
CA VAL A 40 -48.15 37.74 13.16
C VAL A 40 -49.56 38.28 12.86
N LEU A 41 -49.61 39.56 12.50
CA LEU A 41 -50.82 40.30 12.15
C LEU A 41 -50.85 40.64 10.65
N ASP A 42 -51.94 41.24 10.18
CA ASP A 42 -52.03 41.78 8.83
C ASP A 42 -50.88 42.76 8.55
N LYS A 43 -50.27 42.65 7.35
CA LYS A 43 -49.08 43.42 6.91
C LYS A 43 -47.77 43.15 7.68
N SER A 44 -47.70 42.06 8.43
CA SER A 44 -46.43 41.61 9.04
C SER A 44 -45.46 41.09 7.97
N ASN A 45 -44.17 41.38 8.15
CA ASN A 45 -43.10 40.86 7.28
C ASN A 45 -42.57 39.53 7.83
N ILE A 46 -42.52 38.51 6.98
CA ILE A 46 -41.90 37.21 7.27
C ILE A 46 -40.74 37.05 6.28
N LEU A 47 -39.57 36.65 6.79
CA LEU A 47 -38.42 36.33 5.95
C LEU A 47 -38.48 34.85 5.58
N LEU A 48 -38.30 34.55 4.29
CA LEU A 48 -38.16 33.19 3.78
C LEU A 48 -36.70 32.99 3.40
N LEU A 49 -36.07 31.95 3.97
CA LEU A 49 -34.76 31.49 3.57
C LEU A 49 -34.89 30.13 2.88
N ASP A 50 -34.16 29.99 1.77
CA ASP A 50 -34.04 28.75 1.02
C ASP A 50 -33.01 27.83 1.69
N ASN A 51 -33.46 26.65 2.09
CA ASN A 51 -32.67 25.63 2.77
C ASN A 51 -32.14 24.54 1.81
N THR A 52 -32.43 24.60 0.51
CA THR A 52 -31.91 23.66 -0.51
C THR A 52 -30.39 23.51 -0.45
N ALA A 53 -29.67 24.64 -0.29
CA ALA A 53 -28.23 24.67 -0.16
C ALA A 53 -27.72 23.94 1.11
N SER A 54 -28.51 23.92 2.18
CA SER A 54 -28.16 23.17 3.41
C SER A 54 -28.30 21.66 3.19
N GLU A 55 -29.36 21.21 2.51
CA GLU A 55 -29.57 19.79 2.22
C GLU A 55 -28.51 19.25 1.24
N GLU A 56 -28.15 20.01 0.21
CA GLU A 56 -27.06 19.65 -0.70
C GLU A 56 -25.70 19.53 0.03
N SER A 57 -25.42 20.47 0.94
CA SER A 57 -24.21 20.42 1.78
C SER A 57 -24.17 19.20 2.70
N LYS A 58 -25.29 18.84 3.34
CA LYS A 58 -25.40 17.65 4.21
C LYS A 58 -25.21 16.35 3.42
N ILE A 59 -25.80 16.24 2.23
CA ILE A 59 -25.65 15.07 1.35
C ILE A 59 -24.19 14.91 0.95
N GLU A 60 -23.52 16.01 0.60
CA GLU A 60 -22.10 16.00 0.24
C GLU A 60 -21.20 15.62 1.43
N GLU A 61 -21.50 16.08 2.64
CA GLU A 61 -20.79 15.66 3.86
C GLU A 61 -20.96 14.16 4.14
N ILE A 62 -22.17 13.62 4.02
CA ILE A 62 -22.44 12.19 4.16
C ILE A 62 -21.67 11.40 3.09
N ARG A 63 -21.65 11.90 1.84
CA ARG A 63 -20.91 11.27 0.75
C ARG A 63 -19.41 11.22 1.04
N LYS A 64 -18.82 12.33 1.48
CA LYS A 64 -17.40 12.39 1.90
C LYS A 64 -17.09 11.43 3.04
N HIS A 65 -17.97 11.37 4.05
CA HIS A 65 -17.80 10.44 5.17
C HIS A 65 -17.87 8.98 4.70
N ASN A 66 -18.81 8.65 3.82
CA ASN A 66 -18.93 7.32 3.24
C ASN A 66 -17.70 6.95 2.39
N ASP A 67 -17.20 7.87 1.57
CA ASP A 67 -16.00 7.66 0.77
C ASP A 67 -14.76 7.44 1.66
N MET A 68 -14.67 8.15 2.79
CA MET A 68 -13.64 7.92 3.80
C MET A 68 -13.74 6.52 4.45
N LEU A 69 -14.95 6.06 4.82
CA LEU A 69 -15.14 4.72 5.38
C LEU A 69 -14.75 3.62 4.38
N LYS A 70 -15.13 3.77 3.11
CA LYS A 70 -14.72 2.85 2.04
C LYS A 70 -13.22 2.80 1.87
N ALA A 71 -12.53 3.94 1.97
CA ALA A 71 -11.08 3.98 1.90
C ALA A 71 -10.44 3.24 3.08
N PHE A 72 -10.97 3.38 4.30
CA PHE A 72 -10.50 2.63 5.46
C PHE A 72 -10.71 1.12 5.30
N GLU A 73 -11.89 0.71 4.83
CA GLU A 73 -12.21 -0.69 4.58
C GLU A 73 -11.27 -1.30 3.53
N ALA A 74 -11.05 -0.61 2.41
CA ALA A 74 -10.15 -1.07 1.37
C ALA A 74 -8.68 -1.18 1.85
N VAL A 75 -8.23 -0.24 2.69
CA VAL A 75 -6.89 -0.33 3.30
C VAL A 75 -6.81 -1.52 4.27
N ALA A 76 -7.86 -1.78 5.05
CA ALA A 76 -7.91 -2.92 5.98
C ALA A 76 -7.91 -4.27 5.26
N GLU A 77 -8.59 -4.39 4.11
CA GLU A 77 -8.55 -5.58 3.27
C GLU A 77 -7.13 -5.87 2.76
N VAL A 78 -6.48 -4.86 2.18
CA VAL A 78 -5.08 -4.99 1.75
C VAL A 78 -4.17 -5.34 2.94
N ARG A 79 -4.42 -4.74 4.11
CA ARG A 79 -3.65 -5.01 5.33
C ARG A 79 -3.66 -6.49 5.71
N ALA A 80 -4.82 -7.13 5.63
CA ALA A 80 -4.99 -8.54 5.93
C ALA A 80 -4.20 -9.42 4.94
N GLU A 81 -4.26 -9.10 3.64
CA GLU A 81 -3.43 -9.80 2.65
C GLU A 81 -1.92 -9.60 2.89
N VAL A 82 -1.51 -8.40 3.32
CA VAL A 82 -0.12 -8.12 3.68
C VAL A 82 0.30 -8.91 4.93
N ASP A 83 -0.59 -9.13 5.90
CA ASP A 83 -0.30 -9.96 7.08
C ASP A 83 -0.02 -11.42 6.70
N GLU A 84 -0.82 -12.00 5.80
CA GLU A 84 -0.56 -13.36 5.28
C GLU A 84 0.78 -13.45 4.53
N LEU A 85 1.13 -12.40 3.77
CA LEU A 85 2.42 -12.34 3.09
C LEU A 85 3.57 -12.15 4.08
N ALA A 86 3.37 -11.38 5.15
CA ALA A 86 4.37 -11.19 6.19
C ALA A 86 4.72 -12.52 6.89
N GLU A 87 3.73 -13.39 7.11
CA GLU A 87 3.97 -14.74 7.63
C GLU A 87 4.85 -15.56 6.67
N ARG A 88 4.61 -15.49 5.36
CA ARG A 88 5.47 -16.16 4.37
C ARG A 88 6.89 -15.59 4.38
N VAL A 89 7.05 -14.27 4.42
CA VAL A 89 8.37 -13.62 4.53
C VAL A 89 9.10 -14.08 5.78
N PHE A 90 8.39 -14.20 6.90
CA PHE A 90 8.95 -14.70 8.15
C PHE A 90 9.41 -16.17 8.05
N VAL A 91 8.60 -17.05 7.43
CA VAL A 91 8.99 -18.45 7.20
C VAL A 91 10.24 -18.54 6.33
N LEU A 92 10.31 -17.77 5.23
CA LEU A 92 11.50 -17.74 4.38
C LEU A 92 12.74 -17.23 5.13
N LYS A 93 12.56 -16.22 6.00
CA LYS A 93 13.62 -15.71 6.87
C LYS A 93 14.17 -16.80 7.78
N VAL A 94 13.31 -17.49 8.50
CA VAL A 94 13.71 -18.57 9.44
C VAL A 94 14.41 -19.70 8.70
N ALA A 95 13.91 -20.11 7.53
CA ALA A 95 14.54 -21.16 6.73
C ALA A 95 15.96 -20.76 6.27
N ALA A 96 16.11 -19.54 5.74
CA ALA A 96 17.40 -19.03 5.29
C ALA A 96 18.39 -18.84 6.45
N ASP A 97 17.94 -18.29 7.58
CA ASP A 97 18.77 -18.12 8.78
C ASP A 97 19.16 -19.47 9.39
N GLY A 98 18.32 -20.50 9.23
CA GLY A 98 18.61 -21.90 9.58
C GLY A 98 19.53 -22.63 8.61
N GLY A 99 20.02 -21.95 7.56
CA GLY A 99 20.93 -22.52 6.55
C GLY A 99 20.24 -23.40 5.50
N THR A 100 18.90 -23.43 5.47
CA THR A 100 18.17 -24.12 4.40
C THR A 100 18.24 -23.26 3.15
N ARG A 101 18.69 -23.86 2.04
CA ARG A 101 18.78 -23.17 0.76
C ARG A 101 17.38 -23.04 0.15
N VAL A 102 16.81 -21.85 0.27
CA VAL A 102 15.51 -21.48 -0.30
C VAL A 102 15.64 -21.27 -1.81
N SER A 103 14.61 -21.57 -2.60
CA SER A 103 14.67 -21.36 -4.05
C SER A 103 14.47 -19.89 -4.42
N ASP A 104 15.17 -19.39 -5.44
CA ASP A 104 15.00 -18.01 -5.93
C ASP A 104 13.56 -17.71 -6.38
N LYS A 105 12.83 -18.74 -6.82
CA LYS A 105 11.43 -18.65 -7.24
C LYS A 105 10.51 -18.26 -6.08
N GLU A 106 10.75 -18.76 -4.87
CA GLU A 106 9.93 -18.45 -3.69
C GLU A 106 10.07 -16.98 -3.29
N PHE A 107 11.30 -16.44 -3.34
CA PHE A 107 11.54 -15.01 -3.13
C PHE A 107 10.84 -14.17 -4.20
N SER A 108 11.04 -14.50 -5.48
CA SER A 108 10.41 -13.76 -6.59
C SER A 108 8.88 -13.78 -6.49
N THR A 109 8.26 -14.92 -6.17
CA THR A 109 6.81 -15.02 -5.99
C THR A 109 6.33 -14.16 -4.81
N CYS A 110 7.03 -14.17 -3.68
CA CYS A 110 6.64 -13.33 -2.53
C CYS A 110 6.78 -11.83 -2.87
N THR A 111 7.86 -11.42 -3.53
CA THR A 111 8.05 -10.04 -3.99
C THR A 111 6.93 -9.64 -4.95
N GLU A 112 6.58 -10.47 -5.94
CA GLU A 112 5.48 -10.17 -6.86
C GLU A 112 4.14 -9.97 -6.15
N LEU A 113 3.82 -10.81 -5.14
CA LEU A 113 2.59 -10.67 -4.36
C LEU A 113 2.59 -9.36 -3.55
N LEU A 114 3.71 -8.98 -2.94
CA LEU A 114 3.84 -7.70 -2.22
C LEU A 114 3.72 -6.51 -3.17
N MET A 115 4.30 -6.57 -4.37
CA MET A 115 4.17 -5.53 -5.39
C MET A 115 2.72 -5.37 -5.86
N ARG A 116 1.94 -6.45 -5.92
CA ARG A 116 0.48 -6.36 -6.20
C ARG A 116 -0.26 -5.62 -5.08
N GLN A 117 0.13 -5.80 -3.81
CA GLN A 117 -0.45 -5.04 -2.70
C GLN A 117 -0.12 -3.54 -2.81
N LEU A 118 1.09 -3.17 -3.22
CA LEU A 118 1.42 -1.76 -3.49
C LEU A 118 0.53 -1.15 -4.57
N LEU A 119 0.31 -1.87 -5.68
CA LEU A 119 -0.58 -1.42 -6.75
C LEU A 119 -2.04 -1.26 -6.26
N LYS A 120 -2.52 -2.17 -5.40
CA LYS A 120 -3.84 -2.01 -4.76
C LYS A 120 -3.87 -0.76 -3.90
N LEU A 121 -2.87 -0.53 -3.05
CA LEU A 121 -2.76 0.67 -2.21
C LEU A 121 -2.74 1.96 -3.04
N ASP A 122 -2.00 1.99 -4.15
CA ASP A 122 -1.94 3.14 -5.06
C ASP A 122 -3.31 3.46 -5.70
N GLY A 123 -4.13 2.43 -5.93
CA GLY A 123 -5.49 2.56 -6.45
C GLY A 123 -6.52 3.10 -5.45
N ILE A 124 -6.23 3.07 -4.15
CA ILE A 124 -7.18 3.54 -3.12
C ILE A 124 -7.12 5.06 -3.03
N GLN A 125 -8.21 5.73 -3.43
CA GLN A 125 -8.38 7.16 -3.14
C GLN A 125 -8.69 7.35 -1.65
N ALA A 126 -7.83 8.08 -0.96
CA ALA A 126 -7.95 8.33 0.47
C ALA A 126 -7.48 9.74 0.83
N GLU A 127 -8.22 10.38 1.74
CA GLU A 127 -7.91 11.70 2.30
C GLU A 127 -7.80 11.63 3.83
N GLY A 128 -7.26 12.69 4.45
CA GLY A 128 -7.12 12.78 5.90
C GLY A 128 -6.41 11.58 6.53
N GLU A 129 -7.03 10.99 7.54
CA GLU A 129 -6.52 9.85 8.31
C GLU A 129 -6.42 8.57 7.46
N ALA A 130 -7.37 8.31 6.56
CA ALA A 130 -7.32 7.13 5.68
C ALA A 130 -6.07 7.17 4.78
N LYS A 131 -5.65 8.37 4.35
CA LYS A 131 -4.40 8.56 3.60
C LYS A 131 -3.17 8.23 4.44
N LEU A 132 -3.19 8.55 5.74
CA LEU A 132 -2.09 8.23 6.65
C LEU A 132 -1.98 6.72 6.86
N GLN A 133 -3.10 6.01 7.06
CA GLN A 133 -3.09 4.56 7.17
C GLN A 133 -2.59 3.88 5.89
N ARG A 134 -3.08 4.31 4.72
CA ARG A 134 -2.60 3.84 3.42
C ARG A 134 -1.09 4.03 3.27
N LYS A 135 -0.56 5.20 3.65
CA LYS A 135 0.88 5.47 3.62
C LYS A 135 1.67 4.58 4.57
N ALA A 136 1.18 4.37 5.80
CA ALA A 136 1.83 3.48 6.75
C ALA A 136 1.93 2.06 6.20
N GLU A 137 0.88 1.61 5.52
CA GLU A 137 0.84 0.28 4.91
C GLU A 137 1.82 0.15 3.73
N VAL A 138 1.93 1.18 2.88
CA VAL A 138 2.94 1.22 1.80
C VAL A 138 4.36 1.03 2.35
N HIS A 139 4.71 1.75 3.42
CA HIS A 139 6.02 1.61 4.05
C HIS A 139 6.22 0.20 4.64
N ARG A 140 5.18 -0.38 5.25
CA ARG A 140 5.23 -1.74 5.79
C ARG A 140 5.51 -2.76 4.69
N VAL A 141 4.82 -2.67 3.55
CA VAL A 141 5.06 -3.54 2.39
C VAL A 141 6.48 -3.36 1.85
N GLN A 142 6.97 -2.13 1.72
CA GLN A 142 8.33 -1.86 1.26
C GLN A 142 9.40 -2.46 2.19
N ASN A 143 9.22 -2.37 3.50
CA ASN A 143 10.12 -3.01 4.46
C ASN A 143 10.19 -4.54 4.28
N PHE A 144 9.08 -5.19 3.91
CA PHE A 144 9.06 -6.62 3.62
C PHE A 144 9.76 -6.95 2.30
N VAL A 145 9.60 -6.12 1.28
CA VAL A 145 10.34 -6.27 0.01
C VAL A 145 11.84 -6.14 0.25
N ASP A 146 12.28 -5.11 0.95
CA ASP A 146 13.70 -4.90 1.29
C ASP A 146 14.26 -6.09 2.09
N SER A 147 13.46 -6.64 3.01
CA SER A 147 13.82 -7.83 3.78
C SER A 147 13.99 -9.07 2.90
N LEU A 148 13.10 -9.28 1.92
CA LEU A 148 13.20 -10.38 0.96
C LEU A 148 14.43 -10.23 0.07
N ASP A 149 14.75 -9.03 -0.39
CA ASP A 149 15.92 -8.79 -1.23
C ASP A 149 17.23 -9.07 -0.47
N ALA A 150 17.31 -8.59 0.79
CA ALA A 150 18.44 -8.90 1.67
C ALA A 150 18.53 -10.41 1.97
N LEU A 151 17.40 -11.09 2.14
CA LEU A 151 17.36 -12.55 2.33
C LEU A 151 17.85 -13.30 1.10
N LYS A 152 17.38 -12.90 -0.08
CA LYS A 152 17.77 -13.50 -1.36
C LYS A 152 19.27 -13.36 -1.59
N GLU A 153 19.83 -12.17 -1.35
CA GLU A 153 21.27 -11.92 -1.48
C GLU A 153 22.10 -12.80 -0.53
N ARG A 154 21.67 -12.94 0.73
CA ARG A 154 22.33 -13.82 1.71
C ARG A 154 22.22 -15.29 1.33
N ASN A 155 21.09 -15.71 0.78
CA ASN A 155 20.84 -17.08 0.36
C ASN A 155 21.64 -17.49 -0.90
N SER A 156 22.01 -16.51 -1.75
CA SER A 156 22.89 -16.75 -2.91
C SER A 156 24.38 -16.83 -2.54
N LYS A 157 24.79 -16.31 -1.38
CA LYS A 157 26.20 -16.36 -0.93
C LYS A 157 26.53 -17.74 -0.36
N PRO A 158 27.65 -18.37 -0.75
CA PRO A 158 28.06 -19.62 -0.13
C PRO A 158 28.38 -19.38 1.36
N VAL A 159 27.76 -20.16 2.25
CA VAL A 159 28.07 -20.14 3.68
C VAL A 159 29.57 -20.47 3.85
N PRO A 160 30.40 -19.58 4.44
CA PRO A 160 31.78 -19.92 4.73
C PRO A 160 31.75 -21.00 5.80
N THR A 161 31.94 -22.25 5.37
CA THR A 161 32.02 -23.38 6.28
C THR A 161 33.31 -23.19 7.06
N THR A 162 33.21 -22.82 8.34
CA THR A 162 34.32 -22.93 9.30
C THR A 162 34.49 -24.40 9.67
N VAL A 163 34.75 -25.25 8.67
CA VAL A 163 35.48 -26.49 8.92
C VAL A 163 36.94 -26.09 9.01
N LYS A 164 37.51 -26.22 10.21
CA LYS A 164 38.95 -26.47 10.34
C LYS A 164 39.22 -27.80 9.64
N THR A 165 39.37 -27.76 8.33
CA THR A 165 39.91 -28.87 7.55
C THR A 165 41.37 -28.97 7.98
N VAL A 166 41.67 -29.93 8.85
CA VAL A 166 43.04 -30.42 9.01
C VAL A 166 43.44 -30.93 7.63
N SER A 167 44.33 -30.20 6.97
CA SER A 167 44.98 -30.63 5.74
C SER A 167 45.78 -31.89 6.06
N VAL A 168 45.19 -33.07 5.88
CA VAL A 168 45.96 -34.31 5.72
C VAL A 168 46.57 -34.22 4.33
N GLY A 169 47.82 -33.77 4.26
CA GLY A 169 48.60 -33.81 3.05
C GLY A 169 48.87 -35.26 2.68
N THR A 170 48.19 -35.77 1.66
CA THR A 170 48.60 -37.01 1.01
C THR A 170 49.85 -36.69 0.19
N GLN A 171 51.00 -36.84 0.84
CA GLN A 171 52.33 -36.79 0.25
C GLN A 171 52.48 -38.02 -0.67
N TRP A 172 52.46 -37.79 -1.97
CA TRP A 172 52.83 -38.83 -2.95
C TRP A 172 54.35 -39.00 -2.90
N GLU A 173 54.82 -40.07 -2.26
CA GLU A 173 56.21 -40.46 -2.35
C GLU A 173 56.50 -41.09 -3.72
N HIS A 174 57.47 -40.47 -4.39
CA HIS A 174 58.02 -40.86 -5.67
C HIS A 174 58.74 -42.21 -5.51
N PHE A 175 58.21 -43.27 -6.13
CA PHE A 175 58.96 -44.51 -6.27
C PHE A 175 59.99 -44.33 -7.39
N ASP A 176 61.27 -44.35 -7.01
CA ASP A 176 62.37 -44.55 -7.95
C ASP A 176 62.34 -46.00 -8.44
N SER A 177 61.98 -46.19 -9.71
CA SER A 177 62.25 -47.43 -10.44
C SER A 177 63.03 -47.07 -11.69
N GLY A 178 64.35 -47.20 -11.57
CA GLY A 178 65.27 -47.08 -12.70
C GLY A 178 65.23 -48.32 -13.57
N MET A 179 65.14 -48.13 -14.89
CA MET A 179 65.93 -48.88 -15.87
C MET A 179 65.87 -48.21 -17.26
N GLY A 180 67.03 -47.78 -17.78
CA GLY A 180 67.46 -48.06 -19.15
C GLY A 180 66.94 -47.22 -20.35
N SER A 181 67.72 -46.19 -20.72
CA SER A 181 68.38 -45.99 -22.03
C SER A 181 67.58 -45.88 -23.37
N LEU A 182 67.60 -44.68 -24.00
CA LEU A 182 68.27 -44.35 -25.30
C LEU A 182 67.65 -43.09 -25.99
N ASN A 183 68.52 -42.06 -26.17
CA ASN A 183 68.59 -40.90 -27.12
C ASN A 183 67.62 -40.88 -28.34
N ALA A 184 67.19 -39.80 -29.01
CA ALA A 184 67.31 -38.31 -29.07
C ALA A 184 66.45 -37.84 -30.31
N PRO A 185 66.45 -36.58 -30.84
CA PRO A 185 66.43 -35.22 -30.27
C PRO A 185 65.32 -34.27 -30.86
N THR A 186 65.20 -33.08 -30.24
CA THR A 186 64.86 -31.74 -30.78
C THR A 186 63.66 -31.51 -31.72
N SER A 187 62.77 -30.60 -31.29
CA SER A 187 62.51 -29.34 -32.03
C SER A 187 61.87 -28.28 -31.14
N SER A 188 62.52 -27.12 -31.16
CA SER A 188 62.15 -25.84 -30.56
C SER A 188 61.01 -25.14 -31.31
N ALA A 189 60.13 -24.45 -30.60
CA ALA A 189 59.69 -23.10 -30.98
C ALA A 189 58.97 -22.43 -29.81
N ASN A 190 59.62 -21.41 -29.26
CA ASN A 190 58.96 -20.37 -28.47
C ASN A 190 57.98 -19.63 -29.39
N PHE A 191 56.77 -19.35 -28.95
CA PHE A 191 56.03 -18.21 -29.47
C PHE A 191 55.28 -17.48 -28.35
N THR A 192 55.47 -16.18 -28.39
CA THR A 192 55.40 -15.22 -27.31
C THR A 192 53.99 -14.65 -27.18
N GLN A 193 53.60 -14.42 -25.93
CA GLN A 193 52.50 -13.58 -25.48
C GLN A 193 52.74 -12.11 -25.85
N ASP A 194 51.77 -11.38 -26.45
CA ASP A 194 51.56 -9.96 -26.10
C ASP A 194 50.35 -9.22 -26.73
N TRP A 195 49.75 -8.41 -25.83
CA TRP A 195 48.90 -7.20 -25.87
C TRP A 195 47.78 -6.92 -26.91
N GLU A 196 46.54 -6.84 -26.38
CA GLU A 196 45.74 -5.63 -26.13
C GLU A 196 45.96 -4.36 -27.00
N ARG A 197 44.92 -3.90 -27.73
CA ARG A 197 44.22 -2.58 -27.64
C ARG A 197 43.59 -2.07 -28.95
N HIS A 198 42.36 -1.55 -28.81
CA HIS A 198 41.62 -0.44 -29.49
C HIS A 198 41.60 -0.35 -31.03
N ASP A 199 40.52 -0.03 -31.73
CA ASP A 199 39.25 0.68 -31.42
C ASP A 199 38.00 -0.10 -31.84
#